data_AF-A0A7W0UFT5-F1
#
_entry.id   AF-A0A7W0UFT5-F1
#
_cell.length_a   1.000
_cell.length_b   1.000
_cell.length_c   1.000
_cell.angle_alpha   90.00
_cell.angle_beta   90.00
_cell.angle_gamma   90.00
#
_symmetry.space_group_name_H-M   'P 1'
#
loop_
_entity.id
_entity.type
_entity.pdbx_description
1 polymer ?
#
loop_
_entity_poly.entity_id
_entity_poly.type
_entity_poly.pdbx_seq_one_letter_code
_entity_poly.pdbx_strand_id
1 'polypeptide(L)' 'MSIRVRFAPSPTGSLHLGGALSAVANRRRGDWLLLRLDDTDAGREL' A
#
# COMPACT_ATOMS: atom_id res chain seq x y z
N MET A 1 4.06 14.97 17.58
CA MET A 1 3.14 14.56 16.51
C MET A 1 3.72 13.33 15.84
N SER A 2 2.97 12.23 15.70
CA SER A 2 3.48 11.00 15.08
C SER A 2 3.12 10.95 13.60
N ILE A 3 4.08 10.63 12.73
CA ILE A 3 3.87 10.57 11.28
C ILE A 3 3.18 9.26 10.92
N ARG A 4 2.02 9.36 10.26
CA ARG A 4 1.26 8.20 9.77
C ARG A 4 1.33 8.15 8.24
N VAL A 5 1.74 7.02 7.69
CA VAL A 5 1.78 6.76 6.25
C VAL A 5 0.86 5.61 5.87
N ARG A 6 0.53 5.47 4.58
CA ARG A 6 -0.21 4.31 4.07
C ARG A 6 0.50 3.63 2.91
N PHE A 7 0.27 2.35 2.76
CA PHE A 7 0.50 1.60 1.53
C PHE A 7 -0.84 1.10 1.03
N ALA A 8 -1.24 1.54 -0.17
CA ALA A 8 -2.57 1.32 -0.71
C ALA A 8 -2.55 0.62 -2.08
N PRO A 9 -2.15 -0.66 -2.16
CA PRO A 9 -2.18 -1.41 -3.42
C PRO A 9 -3.62 -1.77 -3.82
N SER A 10 -3.91 -1.79 -5.12
CA SER A 10 -5.13 -2.41 -5.64
C SER A 10 -5.02 -3.94 -5.58
N PRO A 11 -6.11 -4.68 -5.27
CA PRO A 11 -6.10 -6.14 -5.14
C PRO A 11 -6.22 -6.84 -6.50
N THR A 12 -5.49 -6.39 -7.52
CA THR A 12 -5.60 -6.90 -8.90
C THR A 12 -4.59 -8.02 -9.19
N GLY A 13 -4.11 -8.72 -8.15
CA GLY A 13 -3.13 -9.81 -8.26
C GLY A 13 -1.93 -9.68 -7.31
N SER A 14 -0.87 -10.42 -7.61
CA SER A 14 0.33 -10.47 -6.78
C SER A 14 1.05 -9.13 -6.71
N LEU A 15 1.58 -8.82 -5.52
CA LEU A 15 2.38 -7.62 -5.31
C LEU A 15 3.68 -7.65 -6.13
N HIS A 16 3.87 -6.67 -7.01
CA HIS A 16 5.12 -6.52 -7.76
C HIS A 16 6.21 -5.80 -6.94
N LEU A 17 7.47 -5.95 -7.36
CA LEU A 17 8.63 -5.39 -6.65
C LEU A 17 8.53 -3.88 -6.42
N GLY A 18 8.01 -3.13 -7.39
CA GLY A 18 7.82 -1.68 -7.27
C GLY A 18 6.90 -1.31 -6.10
N GLY A 19 5.75 -1.99 -5.97
CA GLY A 19 4.84 -1.78 -4.84
C GLY A 19 5.48 -2.16 -3.50
N ALA A 20 6.25 -3.25 -3.46
CA ALA A 20 6.99 -3.64 -2.26
C ALA A 20 8.02 -2.58 -1.84
N LEU A 21 8.76 -2.00 -2.79
CA LEU A 21 9.70 -0.90 -2.53
C LEU A 21 8.98 0.34 -2.00
N SER A 22 7.82 0.69 -2.56
CA SER A 22 7.00 1.79 -2.03
C SER A 22 6.54 1.55 -0.59
N ALA A 23 6.13 0.33 -0.25
CA ALA A 23 5.75 -0.04 1.12
C ALA A 23 6.92 0.13 2.11
N VAL A 24 8.11 -0.36 1.73
CA VAL A 24 9.34 -0.22 2.53
C VAL A 24 9.74 1.26 2.68
N ALA A 25 9.68 2.02 1.59
CA ALA A 25 10.02 3.44 1.59
C ALA A 25 9.06 4.27 2.46
N ASN A 26 7.79 3.90 2.54
CA ASN A 26 6.81 4.49 3.45
C ASN A 26 7.09 4.07 4.90
N ARG A 27 7.31 2.78 5.16
CA ARG A 27 7.60 2.29 6.53
C ARG A 27 8.80 2.98 7.18
N ARG A 28 9.81 3.33 6.40
CA ARG A 28 11.01 4.06 6.86
C ARG A 28 10.75 5.52 7.22
N ARG A 29 9.65 6.12 6.73
CA ARG A 29 9.32 7.54 6.93
C ARG A 29 8.27 7.78 8.02
N GLY A 30 7.40 6.80 8.27
CA GLY A 30 6.33 6.92 9.26
C GLY A 30 6.57 6.06 10.50
N ASP A 31 6.10 6.56 11.63
CA ASP A 31 6.00 5.78 12.87
C ASP A 31 4.91 4.70 12.74
N TRP A 32 3.89 4.97 11.92
CA TRP A 32 2.78 4.08 11.61
C TRP A 32 2.66 3.84 10.11
N LEU A 33 2.44 2.59 9.71
CA LEU A 33 2.10 2.20 8.34
C LEU A 33 0.71 1.54 8.32
N LEU A 34 -0.25 2.21 7.68
CA LEU A 34 -1.57 1.64 7.40
C LEU A 34 -1.54 0.86 6.08
N LEU A 35 -1.95 -0.40 6.11
CA LEU A 35 -2.28 -1.15 4.90
C LEU A 35 -3.75 -0.89 4.56
N ARG A 36 -4.01 -0.44 3.32
CA ARG A 36 -5.35 -0.26 2.75
C ARG A 36 -5.39 -0.99 1.42
N LEU A 37 -6.46 -1.70 1.09
CA LEU A 37 -6.65 -2.15 -0.29
C LEU A 37 -7.43 -1.08 -1.04
N ASP A 38 -7.02 -0.75 -2.26
CA ASP A 38 -7.74 0.19 -3.12
C ASP A 38 -8.67 -0.58 -4.04
N ASP A 39 -9.75 -1.08 -3.46
CA ASP A 39 -10.79 -1.98 -4.00
C ASP A 39 -12.04 -1.19 -4.45
N THR A 40 -11.81 -0.06 -5.13
CA THR A 40 -12.91 0.77 -5.64
C THR A 40 -13.29 0.43 -7.08
N ASP A 41 -12.50 -0.41 -7.76
CA ASP A 41 -12.72 -0.82 -9.15
C ASP A 41 -13.07 -2.31 -9.23
N ALA A 42 -14.36 -2.61 -9.02
CA ALA A 42 -14.92 -3.96 -9.05
C ALA A 42 -14.68 -4.73 -10.37
N GLY A 43 -14.29 -4.06 -11.46
CA GLY A 43 -13.99 -4.70 -12.74
C GLY A 43 -12.58 -5.30 -12.84
N ARG A 44 -11.69 -5.01 -11.88
CA ARG A 44 -10.27 -5.42 -11.90
C ARG A 44 -9.84 -6.24 -10.69
N GLU A 45 -10.71 -6.40 -9.71
CA GLU A 45 -10.48 -7.22 -8.53
C GLU A 45 -10.48 -8.71 -8.92
N LEU A 46 -9.49 -9.47 -8.44
CA LEU A 46 -9.35 -10.90 -8.70
C LEU A 46 -9.94 -11.76 -7.58
#